data_AF-Q2N114-F1
#
_entry.id   AF-Q2N114-F1
#
_cell.length_a   1.000
_cell.length_b   1.000
_cell.length_c   1.000
_cell.angle_alpha   90.00
_cell.angle_beta   90.00
_cell.angle_gamma   90.00
#
_symmetry.space_group_name_H-M   'P 1'
#
loop_
_entity.id
_entity.type
_entity.pdbx_description
1 polymer ?
#
loop_
_entity_poly.entity_id
_entity_poly.type
_entity_poly.pdbx_seq_one_letter_code
_entity_poly.pdbx_strand_id
1 'polypeptide(L)'
;LMATMLNGAAVMDAALLIIAGNETCPQPQTSEHLAAIDIMKLKHIIILQNKIDLVQEKQAKEQHGQIMKFIHGTIAADAPIIPISAQLKFNIEVICEYICKKIPIPIRDFTSTPRLIIIRS
;
A
#
# COMPACT_ATOMS: atom_id res chain seq x y z
N LEU A 1 10.31 0.37 15.85
CA LEU A 1 8.96 0.43 15.24
C LEU A 1 8.78 -0.54 14.06
N MET A 2 9.85 -0.90 13.32
CA MET A 2 9.76 -1.92 12.24
C MET A 2 9.32 -3.30 12.71
N ALA A 3 9.81 -3.79 13.86
CA ALA A 3 9.49 -5.14 14.34
C ALA A 3 7.98 -5.37 14.55
N THR A 4 7.25 -4.34 15.01
CA THR A 4 5.78 -4.38 15.13
C THR A 4 5.08 -4.36 13.77
N MET A 5 5.63 -3.64 12.78
CA MET A 5 5.12 -3.68 11.41
C MET A 5 5.33 -5.07 10.79
N LEU A 6 6.50 -5.68 11.00
CA LEU A 6 6.85 -6.98 10.45
C LEU A 6 5.94 -8.10 10.99
N ASN A 7 5.72 -8.12 12.30
CA ASN A 7 4.82 -9.10 12.92
C ASN A 7 3.37 -8.95 12.45
N GLY A 8 2.92 -7.70 12.24
CA GLY A 8 1.58 -7.40 11.75
C GLY A 8 1.39 -7.73 10.28
N ALA A 9 2.38 -7.49 9.43
CA ALA A 9 2.26 -7.68 7.99
C ALA A 9 2.40 -9.16 7.56
N ALA A 10 2.99 -10.03 8.40
CA ALA A 10 3.08 -11.48 8.14
C ALA A 10 1.72 -12.21 8.07
N VAL A 11 0.65 -11.61 8.59
CA VAL A 11 -0.72 -12.17 8.58
C VAL A 11 -1.65 -11.46 7.59
N MET A 12 -1.15 -10.46 6.84
CA MET A 12 -1.97 -9.69 5.92
C MET A 12 -2.00 -10.34 4.53
N ASP A 13 -3.16 -10.29 3.88
CA ASP A 13 -3.35 -10.80 2.51
C ASP A 13 -3.05 -9.72 1.44
N ALA A 14 -3.11 -8.44 1.84
CA ALA A 14 -2.90 -7.28 0.98
C ALA A 14 -2.32 -6.10 1.77
N ALA A 15 -1.69 -5.15 1.07
CA ALA A 15 -1.12 -3.94 1.65
C ALA A 15 -1.56 -2.67 0.91
N LEU A 16 -1.76 -1.59 1.67
CA LEU A 16 -1.96 -0.24 1.16
C LEU A 16 -0.70 0.59 1.47
N LEU A 17 0.01 1.03 0.44
CA LEU A 17 1.18 1.89 0.59
C LEU A 17 0.76 3.35 0.41
N ILE A 18 0.73 4.11 1.51
CA ILE A 18 0.31 5.51 1.50
C ILE A 18 1.55 6.41 1.36
N ILE A 19 1.55 7.28 0.36
CA ILE A 19 2.60 8.25 0.08
C ILE A 19 2.01 9.65 0.15
N ALA A 20 2.63 10.54 0.92
CA ALA A 20 2.15 11.90 1.10
C ALA A 20 2.51 12.76 -0.12
N GLY A 21 1.52 13.41 -0.72
CA GLY A 21 1.63 14.19 -1.95
C GLY A 21 2.55 15.41 -1.84
N ASN A 22 2.62 15.97 -0.63
CA ASN A 22 3.37 17.16 -0.28
C ASN A 22 4.85 16.90 0.02
N GLU A 23 5.30 15.64 0.03
CA GLU A 23 6.66 15.24 0.37
C GLU A 23 7.37 14.63 -0.85
N THR A 24 8.69 14.70 -0.88
CA THR A 24 9.49 14.08 -1.94
C THR A 24 9.47 12.56 -1.80
N CYS A 25 9.35 11.85 -2.93
CA CYS A 25 9.43 10.40 -2.99
C CYS A 25 10.78 9.98 -3.59
N PRO A 26 11.52 9.01 -3.02
CA PRO A 26 11.16 8.17 -1.88
C PRO A 26 11.56 8.76 -0.51
N GLN A 27 10.70 8.57 0.49
CA GLN A 27 11.06 8.77 1.91
C GLN A 27 11.69 7.49 2.49
N PRO A 28 12.59 7.59 3.49
CA PRO A 28 13.21 6.43 4.13
C PRO A 28 12.21 5.38 4.64
N GLN A 29 11.07 5.82 5.19
CA GLN A 29 9.99 4.93 5.65
C GLN A 29 9.29 4.21 4.48
N THR A 30 9.05 4.91 3.37
CA THR A 30 8.42 4.31 2.18
C THR A 30 9.31 3.23 1.58
N SER A 31 10.63 3.43 1.56
CA SER A 31 11.59 2.41 1.15
C SER A 31 11.65 1.21 2.09
N GLU A 32 11.66 1.46 3.41
CA GLU A 32 11.61 0.39 4.41
C GLU A 32 10.35 -0.47 4.27
N HIS A 33 9.19 0.19 4.15
CA HIS A 33 7.92 -0.50 4.05
C HIS A 33 7.82 -1.30 2.76
N LEU A 34 8.27 -0.76 1.63
CA LEU A 34 8.28 -1.49 0.37
C LEU A 34 9.20 -2.73 0.45
N ALA A 35 10.39 -2.60 1.04
CA ALA A 35 11.29 -3.73 1.24
C ALA A 35 10.69 -4.82 2.15
N ALA A 36 9.98 -4.44 3.21
CA ALA A 36 9.29 -5.39 4.07
C ALA A 36 8.17 -6.14 3.33
N ILE A 37 7.38 -5.43 2.51
CA ILE A 37 6.32 -6.03 1.69
C ILE A 37 6.93 -6.99 0.64
N ASP A 38 8.08 -6.65 0.06
CA ASP A 38 8.82 -7.49 -0.88
C ASP A 38 9.30 -8.81 -0.25
N ILE A 39 9.85 -8.73 0.97
CA ILE A 39 10.25 -9.91 1.75
C ILE A 39 9.04 -10.80 2.06
N MET A 40 7.88 -10.20 2.38
CA MET A 40 6.64 -10.94 2.68
C MET A 40 5.93 -11.49 1.44
N LYS A 41 6.33 -11.08 0.24
CA LYS A 41 5.75 -11.52 -1.04
C LYS A 41 4.25 -11.28 -1.12
N LEU A 42 3.77 -10.16 -0.58
CA LEU A 42 2.37 -9.77 -0.70
C LEU A 42 2.05 -9.45 -2.17
N LYS A 43 1.10 -10.17 -2.75
CA LYS A 43 0.74 -10.02 -4.17
C LYS A 43 -0.18 -8.84 -4.43
N HIS A 44 -1.00 -8.49 -3.44
CA HIS A 44 -2.03 -7.47 -3.58
C HIS A 44 -1.56 -6.18 -2.90
N ILE A 45 -1.05 -5.24 -3.71
CA ILE A 45 -0.56 -3.94 -3.25
C ILE A 45 -1.32 -2.84 -3.98
N ILE A 46 -1.69 -1.80 -3.25
CA ILE A 46 -2.30 -0.57 -3.79
C ILE A 46 -1.49 0.60 -3.27
N ILE A 47 -1.12 1.53 -4.15
CA ILE A 47 -0.38 2.73 -3.77
C ILE A 47 -1.36 3.89 -3.74
N LEU A 48 -1.38 4.63 -2.63
CA LEU A 48 -2.26 5.76 -2.41
C LEU A 48 -1.43 7.03 -2.32
N GLN A 49 -1.59 7.94 -3.27
CA GLN A 49 -0.99 9.27 -3.22
C GLN A 49 -1.95 10.20 -2.48
N ASN A 50 -1.70 10.40 -1.18
CA ASN A 50 -2.58 11.18 -0.30
C ASN A 50 -2.22 12.68 -0.30
N LYS A 51 -3.06 13.53 0.28
CA LYS A 51 -2.85 14.99 0.39
C LYS A 51 -2.69 15.71 -0.95
N ILE A 52 -3.33 15.23 -2.01
CA ILE A 52 -3.31 15.89 -3.32
C ILE A 52 -3.95 17.29 -3.29
N ASP A 53 -4.76 17.57 -2.28
CA ASP A 53 -5.37 18.87 -2.02
C ASP A 53 -4.36 19.96 -1.64
N LEU A 54 -3.18 19.58 -1.15
CA LEU A 54 -2.14 20.53 -0.73
C LEU A 54 -1.10 20.82 -1.83
N VAL A 55 -1.19 20.16 -2.98
CA VAL A 55 -0.19 20.26 -4.06
C VAL A 55 -0.83 20.62 -5.39
N GLN A 56 -0.07 21.32 -6.23
CA GLN A 56 -0.52 21.64 -7.59
C GLN A 56 -0.45 20.40 -8.48
N GLU A 57 -1.29 20.36 -9.52
CA GLU A 57 -1.38 19.22 -10.46
C GLU A 57 -0.01 18.85 -11.07
N LYS A 58 0.81 19.84 -11.40
CA LYS A 58 2.16 19.62 -11.94
C LYS A 58 3.05 18.86 -10.94
N GLN A 59 3.04 19.29 -9.68
CA GLN A 59 3.82 18.65 -8.61
C GLN A 59 3.31 17.24 -8.32
N ALA A 60 1.99 17.04 -8.32
CA ALA A 60 1.39 15.72 -8.16
C ALA A 60 1.79 14.75 -9.29
N LYS A 61 1.83 15.23 -10.55
CA LYS A 61 2.28 14.46 -11.72
C LYS A 61 3.79 14.14 -11.67
N GLU A 62 4.61 15.11 -11.27
CA GLU A 62 6.06 14.90 -11.10
C GLU A 62 6.32 13.83 -10.03
N GLN A 63 5.62 13.92 -8.90
CA GLN A 63 5.73 12.94 -7.83
C GLN A 63 5.20 11.56 -8.25
N HIS A 64 4.11 11.49 -9.00
CA HIS A 64 3.63 10.24 -9.58
C HIS A 64 4.71 9.56 -10.44
N GLY A 65 5.44 10.35 -11.23
CA GLY A 65 6.61 9.86 -11.99
C GLY A 65 7.75 9.35 -11.09
N GLN A 66 8.00 9.99 -9.94
CA GLN A 66 8.96 9.51 -8.95
C GLN A 66 8.52 8.17 -8.33
N ILE A 67 7.23 8.03 -8.00
CA ILE A 67 6.66 6.79 -7.47
C ILE A 67 6.80 5.67 -8.50
N MET A 68 6.44 5.92 -9.76
CA MET A 68 6.58 4.95 -10.85
C MET A 68 8.03 4.47 -11.04
N LYS A 69 9.00 5.38 -10.94
CA LYS A 69 10.44 5.02 -10.99
C LYS A 69 10.87 4.22 -9.76
N PHE A 70 10.34 4.55 -8.60
CA PHE A 70 10.67 3.91 -7.33
C PHE A 70 10.13 2.47 -7.25
N ILE A 71 8.94 2.21 -7.77
CA ILE A 71 8.35 0.86 -7.80
C ILE A 71 8.87 0.00 -8.95
N HIS A 72 9.52 0.60 -9.95
CA HIS A 72 10.05 -0.10 -11.10
C HIS A 72 11.09 -1.16 -10.66
N GLY A 73 10.84 -2.43 -10.98
CA GLY A 73 11.70 -3.55 -10.59
C GLY A 73 11.37 -4.18 -9.22
N THR A 74 10.31 -3.73 -8.55
CA THR A 74 9.81 -4.35 -7.30
C THR A 74 8.50 -5.11 -7.55
N ILE A 75 8.03 -5.87 -6.56
CA ILE A 75 6.71 -6.54 -6.63
C ILE A 75 5.54 -5.56 -6.75
N ALA A 76 5.75 -4.27 -6.47
CA ALA A 76 4.75 -3.22 -6.60
C ALA A 76 4.74 -2.56 -7.99
N ALA A 77 5.52 -3.05 -8.96
CA ALA A 77 5.60 -2.42 -10.29
C ALA A 77 4.24 -2.35 -11.01
N ASP A 78 3.38 -3.35 -10.82
CA ASP A 78 2.04 -3.42 -11.41
C ASP A 78 0.95 -2.84 -10.47
N ALA A 79 1.33 -2.32 -9.30
CA ALA A 79 0.38 -1.77 -8.35
C ALA A 79 -0.22 -0.45 -8.88
N PRO A 80 -1.55 -0.27 -8.80
CA PRO A 80 -2.17 0.99 -9.18
C PRO A 80 -1.75 2.11 -8.23
N ILE A 81 -1.59 3.31 -8.77
CA ILE A 81 -1.37 4.53 -7.98
C ILE A 81 -2.66 5.35 -8.04
N ILE A 82 -3.35 5.45 -6.91
CA ILE A 82 -4.62 6.17 -6.80
C ILE A 82 -4.38 7.49 -6.05
N PRO A 83 -4.56 8.66 -6.70
CA PRO A 83 -4.50 9.94 -6.04
C PRO A 83 -5.76 10.19 -5.20
N ILE A 84 -5.59 10.49 -3.92
CA ILE A 84 -6.69 10.74 -2.97
C ILE A 84 -6.45 11.98 -2.11
N SER A 85 -7.53 12.56 -1.61
CA SER A 85 -7.50 13.48 -0.48
C SER A 85 -8.27 12.86 0.67
N ALA A 86 -7.57 12.36 1.69
CA ALA A 86 -8.20 11.79 2.87
C ALA A 86 -9.03 12.83 3.66
N GLN A 87 -8.61 14.11 3.64
CA GLN A 87 -9.29 15.18 4.36
C GLN A 87 -10.61 15.58 3.69
N LEU A 88 -10.59 15.74 2.37
CA LEU A 88 -11.76 16.12 1.58
C LEU A 88 -12.57 14.91 1.08
N LYS A 89 -12.12 13.69 1.42
CA LYS A 89 -12.71 12.41 1.01
C LYS A 89 -12.80 12.18 -0.50
N PHE A 90 -11.94 12.84 -1.28
CA PHE A 90 -11.87 12.63 -2.72
C PHE A 90 -11.29 11.24 -3.06
N ASN A 91 -11.89 10.58 -4.06
CA ASN A 91 -11.47 9.29 -4.61
C ASN A 91 -11.46 8.10 -3.64
N ILE A 92 -12.06 8.23 -2.45
CA ILE A 92 -12.22 7.11 -1.51
C ILE A 92 -13.09 6.00 -2.11
N GLU A 93 -14.13 6.36 -2.85
CA GLU A 93 -15.03 5.39 -3.51
C GLU A 93 -14.28 4.49 -4.50
N VAL A 94 -13.32 5.07 -5.23
CA VAL A 94 -12.46 4.33 -6.17
C VAL A 94 -11.59 3.31 -5.45
N ILE A 95 -11.10 3.64 -4.24
CA ILE A 95 -10.36 2.68 -3.41
C ILE A 95 -11.28 1.53 -3.00
N CYS A 96 -12.48 1.83 -2.51
CA CYS A 96 -13.45 0.80 -2.11
C CYS A 96 -13.78 -0.12 -3.29
N GLU A 97 -14.04 0.43 -4.45
CA GLU A 97 -14.29 -0.32 -5.67
C GLU A 97 -13.09 -1.21 -6.03
N TYR A 98 -11.87 -0.66 -5.97
CA TYR A 98 -10.67 -1.41 -6.27
C TYR A 98 -10.46 -2.57 -5.30
N ILE A 99 -10.60 -2.34 -3.98
CA ILE A 99 -10.48 -3.39 -2.96
C ILE A 99 -11.46 -4.53 -3.25
N CYS A 100 -12.73 -4.21 -3.51
CA CYS A 100 -13.76 -5.21 -3.77
C CYS A 100 -13.54 -5.98 -5.10
N LYS A 101 -13.02 -5.33 -6.14
CA LYS A 101 -12.87 -5.94 -7.47
C LYS A 101 -11.53 -6.66 -7.67
N LYS A 102 -10.46 -6.21 -7.02
CA LYS A 102 -9.08 -6.63 -7.35
C LYS A 102 -8.41 -7.43 -6.24
N ILE A 103 -8.91 -7.37 -5.01
CA ILE A 103 -8.42 -8.20 -3.91
C ILE A 103 -9.39 -9.37 -3.73
N PRO A 104 -9.11 -10.55 -4.31
CA PRO A 104 -9.93 -11.73 -4.08
C PRO A 104 -9.75 -12.23 -2.65
N ILE A 105 -10.78 -12.90 -2.14
CA ILE A 105 -10.68 -13.61 -0.87
C ILE A 105 -9.79 -14.84 -1.10
N PRO A 106 -8.67 -14.99 -0.36
CA PRO A 106 -7.80 -16.14 -0.52
C PRO A 106 -8.54 -17.42 -0.11
N ILE A 107 -8.23 -18.52 -0.80
CA ILE A 107 -8.77 -19.83 -0.44
C ILE A 107 -8.17 -20.23 0.90
N ARG A 108 -9.01 -20.37 1.93
CA ARG A 108 -8.60 -20.79 3.27
C ARG A 108 -8.88 -22.28 3.46
N ASP A 109 -7.96 -22.97 4.11
CA ASP A 109 -8.14 -24.36 4.51
C ASP A 109 -8.86 -24.44 5.86
N PHE A 110 -10.02 -25.10 5.86
CA PHE A 110 -10.85 -25.31 7.05
C PHE A 110 -10.73 -26.73 7.63
N THR A 111 -9.95 -27.60 6.99
CA THR A 111 -9.79 -29.01 7.37
C THR A 111 -8.53 -29.26 8.21
N SER A 112 -7.49 -28.46 7.98
CA SER A 112 -6.25 -28.51 8.76
C SER A 112 -6.45 -28.09 10.22
N THR A 113 -5.48 -28.48 11.07
CA THR A 113 -5.47 -28.08 12.48
C THR A 113 -5.46 -26.55 12.62
N PRO A 114 -6.35 -25.99 13.46
CA PRO A 114 -6.50 -24.54 13.57
C PRO A 114 -5.23 -23.91 14.16
N ARG A 115 -4.74 -22.86 13.50
CA ARG A 115 -3.63 -22.03 13.99
C ARG A 115 -4.13 -20.60 14.20
N LEU A 116 -3.86 -20.05 15.38
CA LEU A 116 -4.18 -18.68 15.73
C LEU A 116 -2.87 -17.95 16.09
N ILE A 117 -2.59 -16.86 15.36
CA ILE A 117 -1.42 -16.00 15.63
C ILE A 117 -1.92 -14.80 16.44
N ILE A 118 -1.47 -14.67 17.69
CA ILE A 118 -1.82 -13.53 18.56
C ILE A 118 -0.82 -12.41 18.29
N ILE A 119 -1.31 -11.32 17.70
CA ILE A 119 -0.50 -10.15 17.33
C ILE A 119 -0.61 -9.01 18.35
N ARG A 120 -1.72 -8.92 19.09
CA ARG A 120 -1.95 -7.93 20.16
C ARG A 120 -2.75 -8.57 21.30
N SER A 121 -2.52 -8.10 22.53
CA SER A 121 -3.24 -8.46 23.76
C SER A 121 -4.02 -7.27 24.29
#